data_AF-A0A8T2H028-F1
#
_entry.id   AF-A0A8T2H028-F1
#
_cell.length_a   1.000
_cell.length_b   1.000
_cell.length_c   1.000
_cell.angle_alpha   90.00
_cell.angle_beta   90.00
_cell.angle_gamma   90.00
#
_symmetry.space_group_name_H-M   'P 1'
#
loop_
_entity.id
_entity.type
_entity.pdbx_description
1 polymer ?
#
loop_
_entity_poly.entity_id
_entity_poly.type
_entity_poly.pdbx_seq_one_letter_code
_entity_poly.pdbx_strand_id
1 'polypeptide(L)'
;MKPPPSSQAAEAPTVVYWDIDRCPVPSGFDARQVGPCIVRFLRNLGYSGPLIITAVGILTDVPEDVLRKVSSTGIFLHHGAYSYRDMNMVLYGVTNHVELPANVMVISTPPSYTDTLSLLDEWGFNVIYPFSYDFPQEPSSINSLWSNFLRADSGPPLECSNTGEWVCIVCNGLDGLGAESLIRHLSSREHACELWEWLPPCGCSKLPLDSTIETPRYSRSSLRATMDMDDSDMDDSDMIHKQPKRIWSMVLKKLRT
;
A
#
# COMPACT_ATOMS: atom_id res chain seq x y z
N MET A 1 -10.53 -4.16 -19.53
CA MET A 1 -10.55 -4.16 -18.05
C MET A 1 -11.88 -4.72 -17.58
N LYS A 2 -11.90 -5.40 -16.43
CA LYS A 2 -13.01 -6.25 -15.96
C LYS A 2 -14.12 -5.38 -15.33
N PRO A 3 -15.37 -5.36 -15.86
CA PRO A 3 -16.51 -4.73 -15.17
C PRO A 3 -16.99 -5.62 -14.00
N PRO A 4 -17.86 -5.11 -13.12
CA PRO A 4 -18.44 -5.90 -12.04
C PRO A 4 -19.16 -7.16 -12.57
N PRO A 5 -18.98 -8.34 -11.95
CA PRO A 5 -19.60 -9.59 -12.40
C PRO A 5 -21.11 -9.67 -12.09
N SER A 6 -21.64 -8.80 -11.23
CA SER A 6 -23.05 -8.75 -10.84
C SER A 6 -23.43 -7.35 -10.33
N SER A 7 -24.73 -7.08 -10.18
CA SER A 7 -25.21 -5.86 -9.52
C SER A 7 -24.75 -5.77 -8.06
N GLN A 8 -24.75 -6.90 -7.36
CA GLN A 8 -24.21 -7.00 -6.00
C GLN A 8 -22.73 -6.59 -5.93
N ALA A 9 -21.91 -7.05 -6.88
CA ALA A 9 -20.50 -6.65 -6.93
C ALA A 9 -20.32 -5.18 -7.36
N ALA A 10 -21.22 -4.64 -8.18
CA ALA A 10 -21.18 -3.23 -8.58
C ALA A 10 -21.43 -2.27 -7.40
N GLU A 11 -22.30 -2.65 -6.47
CA GLU A 11 -22.66 -1.87 -5.27
C GLU A 11 -21.83 -2.25 -4.03
N ALA A 12 -21.10 -3.36 -4.10
CA ALA A 12 -20.26 -3.87 -3.01
C ALA A 12 -19.10 -2.92 -2.66
N PRO A 13 -18.63 -2.95 -1.40
CA PRO A 13 -17.37 -2.33 -0.99
C PRO A 13 -16.21 -2.68 -1.91
N THR A 14 -15.41 -1.68 -2.26
CA THR A 14 -14.16 -1.86 -2.98
C THR A 14 -13.01 -1.43 -2.09
N VAL A 15 -12.06 -2.33 -1.87
CA VAL A 15 -10.81 -2.03 -1.18
C VAL A 15 -9.68 -1.99 -2.20
N VAL A 16 -8.96 -0.87 -2.23
CA VAL A 16 -7.83 -0.64 -3.13
C VAL A 16 -6.55 -0.63 -2.32
N TYR A 17 -5.61 -1.48 -2.70
CA TYR A 17 -4.24 -1.44 -2.22
C TYR A 17 -3.33 -0.94 -3.33
N TRP A 18 -2.69 0.19 -3.08
CA TRP A 18 -1.74 0.81 -3.97
C TRP A 18 -0.33 0.62 -3.44
N ASP A 19 0.47 -0.16 -4.16
CA ASP A 19 1.89 -0.35 -3.89
C ASP A 19 2.65 0.90 -4.32
N ILE A 20 2.94 1.79 -3.37
CA ILE A 20 3.54 3.10 -3.65
C ILE A 20 5.01 2.98 -4.05
N ASP A 21 5.67 1.89 -3.68
CA ASP A 21 7.08 1.65 -4.00
C ASP A 21 7.23 1.20 -5.45
N ARG A 22 6.32 0.34 -5.92
CA ARG A 22 6.28 -0.19 -7.29
C ARG A 22 5.56 0.71 -8.28
N CYS A 23 4.60 1.50 -7.81
CA CYS A 23 3.85 2.48 -8.60
C CYS A 23 3.94 3.88 -7.96
N PRO A 24 5.14 4.49 -7.88
CA PRO A 24 5.32 5.79 -7.23
C PRO A 24 4.63 6.90 -8.02
N VAL A 25 4.29 8.01 -7.34
CA VAL A 25 3.74 9.19 -8.03
C VAL A 25 4.74 9.69 -9.08
N PRO A 26 4.37 9.76 -10.37
CA PRO A 26 5.29 10.22 -11.41
C PRO A 26 5.72 11.66 -11.22
N SER A 27 6.95 11.98 -11.65
CA SER A 27 7.46 13.35 -11.60
C SER A 27 6.53 14.31 -12.37
N GLY A 28 6.22 15.45 -11.75
CA GLY A 28 5.32 16.46 -12.29
C GLY A 28 3.82 16.12 -12.17
N PHE A 29 3.45 14.96 -11.63
CA PHE A 29 2.06 14.63 -11.32
C PHE A 29 1.68 15.11 -9.91
N ASP A 30 0.51 15.72 -9.76
CA ASP A 30 0.01 16.11 -8.44
C ASP A 30 -0.49 14.86 -7.69
N ALA A 31 0.20 14.48 -6.63
CA ALA A 31 -0.15 13.33 -5.81
C ALA A 31 -1.59 13.38 -5.25
N ARG A 32 -2.20 14.57 -5.13
CA ARG A 32 -3.62 14.73 -4.75
C ARG A 32 -4.59 14.17 -5.79
N GLN A 33 -4.14 13.94 -7.02
CA GLN A 33 -4.97 13.41 -8.10
C GLN A 33 -5.02 11.87 -8.11
N VAL A 34 -4.12 11.16 -7.40
CA VAL A 34 -4.10 9.69 -7.41
C VAL A 34 -5.43 9.09 -6.95
N GLY A 35 -5.95 9.53 -5.80
CA GLY A 35 -7.25 9.08 -5.29
C GLY A 35 -8.40 9.35 -6.26
N PRO A 36 -8.61 10.61 -6.71
CA PRO A 36 -9.61 10.95 -7.71
C PRO A 36 -9.52 10.12 -9.01
N CYS A 37 -8.31 9.86 -9.53
CA CYS A 37 -8.11 9.01 -10.69
C CYS A 37 -8.59 7.57 -10.44
N ILE A 38 -8.24 6.97 -9.30
CA ILE A 38 -8.68 5.61 -8.93
C ILE A 38 -10.21 5.54 -8.79
N VAL A 39 -10.81 6.52 -8.09
CA VAL A 39 -12.27 6.59 -7.90
C VAL A 39 -12.98 6.64 -9.25
N ARG A 40 -12.52 7.52 -10.14
CA ARG A 40 -13.16 7.72 -11.45
C ARG A 40 -12.96 6.51 -12.36
N PHE A 41 -11.78 5.91 -12.34
CA PHE A 41 -11.50 4.65 -13.02
C PHE A 41 -12.51 3.55 -12.63
N LEU A 42 -12.70 3.33 -11.33
CA LEU A 42 -13.64 2.32 -10.82
C LEU A 42 -15.10 2.65 -11.19
N ARG A 43 -15.51 3.91 -11.07
CA ARG A 43 -16.85 4.36 -11.48
C ARG A 43 -17.11 4.15 -12.97
N ASN A 44 -16.13 4.44 -13.82
CA ASN A 44 -16.24 4.24 -15.27
C ASN A 44 -16.37 2.75 -15.64
N LEU A 45 -15.83 1.85 -14.82
CA LEU A 45 -16.04 0.40 -14.99
C LEU A 45 -17.39 -0.09 -14.44
N GLY A 46 -18.12 0.74 -13.70
CA GLY A 46 -19.41 0.41 -13.10
C GLY A 46 -19.38 0.08 -11.61
N TYR A 47 -18.25 0.26 -10.93
CA TYR A 47 -18.17 0.10 -9.47
C TYR A 47 -18.64 1.39 -8.78
N SER A 48 -19.70 1.28 -7.99
CA SER A 48 -20.41 2.40 -7.37
C SER A 48 -20.50 2.33 -5.85
N GLY A 49 -20.10 1.19 -5.26
CA GLY A 49 -20.09 1.00 -3.81
C GLY A 49 -19.06 1.85 -3.04
N PRO A 50 -19.05 1.73 -1.71
CA PRO A 50 -18.05 2.39 -0.85
C PRO A 50 -16.63 2.03 -1.25
N LEU A 51 -15.71 3.00 -1.17
CA LEU A 51 -14.32 2.84 -1.59
C LEU A 51 -13.34 3.16 -0.47
N ILE A 52 -12.38 2.28 -0.24
CA ILE A 52 -11.22 2.55 0.63
C ILE A 52 -9.95 2.41 -0.19
N ILE A 53 -9.07 3.40 -0.10
CA ILE A 53 -7.77 3.39 -0.77
C ILE A 53 -6.68 3.42 0.31
N THR A 54 -5.80 2.44 0.24
CA THR A 54 -4.64 2.29 1.11
C THR A 54 -3.37 2.29 0.27
N ALA A 55 -2.48 3.24 0.49
CA ALA A 55 -1.12 3.20 -0.04
C ALA A 55 -0.24 2.37 0.91
N VAL A 56 0.44 1.36 0.37
CA VAL A 56 1.26 0.40 1.10
C VAL A 56 2.70 0.52 0.61
N GLY A 57 3.66 0.63 1.52
CA GLY A 57 5.08 0.57 1.17
C GLY A 57 6.03 1.05 2.26
N ILE A 58 7.29 1.21 1.87
CA ILE A 58 8.36 1.76 2.70
C ILE A 58 8.28 3.29 2.63
N LEU A 59 7.39 3.86 3.45
CA LEU A 59 7.07 5.29 3.40
C LEU A 59 8.24 6.22 3.76
N THR A 60 9.31 5.71 4.37
CA THR A 60 10.57 6.46 4.55
C THR A 60 11.26 6.81 3.23
N ASP A 61 10.98 6.05 2.16
CA ASP A 61 11.54 6.24 0.82
C ASP A 61 10.68 7.16 -0.06
N VAL A 62 9.49 7.54 0.43
CA VAL A 62 8.55 8.42 -0.27
C VAL A 62 8.80 9.87 0.14
N PRO A 63 8.91 10.82 -0.81
CA PRO A 63 9.07 12.24 -0.47
C PRO A 63 7.96 12.74 0.45
N GLU A 64 8.33 13.48 1.49
CA GLU A 64 7.34 13.97 2.48
C GLU A 64 6.24 14.83 1.86
N ASP A 65 6.53 15.60 0.81
CA ASP A 65 5.52 16.42 0.13
C ASP A 65 4.48 15.54 -0.58
N VAL A 66 4.89 14.38 -1.10
CA VAL A 66 4.00 13.36 -1.65
C VAL A 66 3.15 12.75 -0.54
N LEU A 67 3.74 12.37 0.60
CA LEU A 67 3.00 11.84 1.76
C LEU A 67 1.95 12.83 2.27
N ARG A 68 2.31 14.12 2.39
CA ARG A 68 1.38 15.19 2.76
C ARG A 68 0.20 15.29 1.79
N LYS A 69 0.48 15.31 0.49
CA LYS A 69 -0.54 15.39 -0.56
C LYS A 69 -1.46 14.16 -0.57
N VAL A 70 -0.90 12.95 -0.50
CA VAL A 70 -1.67 11.69 -0.45
C VAL A 70 -2.53 11.62 0.81
N SER A 71 -1.96 11.93 1.98
CA SER A 71 -2.71 11.98 3.25
C SER A 71 -3.82 13.03 3.19
N SER A 72 -3.60 14.19 2.58
CA SER A 72 -4.61 15.25 2.49
C SER A 72 -5.87 14.85 1.72
N THR A 73 -5.81 13.81 0.89
CA THR A 73 -6.98 13.29 0.15
C THR A 73 -7.67 12.12 0.87
N GLY A 74 -7.30 11.84 2.11
CA GLY A 74 -7.93 10.78 2.91
C GLY A 74 -7.47 9.36 2.59
N ILE A 75 -6.45 9.20 1.72
CA ILE A 75 -5.83 7.90 1.44
C ILE A 75 -5.13 7.42 2.72
N PHE A 76 -5.38 6.17 3.08
CA PHE A 76 -4.76 5.54 4.24
C PHE A 76 -3.30 5.19 3.92
N LEU A 77 -2.37 5.47 4.83
CA LEU A 77 -0.94 5.22 4.64
C LEU A 77 -0.50 4.04 5.50
N HIS A 78 -0.10 2.94 4.89
CA HIS A 78 0.36 1.73 5.56
C HIS A 78 1.87 1.57 5.37
N HIS A 79 2.63 1.88 6.41
CA HIS A 79 4.08 1.73 6.41
C HIS A 79 4.52 0.35 6.91
N GLY A 80 5.44 -0.26 6.18
CA GLY A 80 6.21 -1.39 6.66
C GLY A 80 7.67 -1.39 6.20
N ALA A 81 8.38 -2.47 6.51
CA ALA A 81 9.82 -2.64 6.25
C ALA A 81 10.11 -3.44 4.97
N TYR A 82 9.12 -4.18 4.46
CA TYR A 82 9.27 -5.13 3.35
C TYR A 82 8.04 -5.10 2.45
N SER A 83 8.07 -4.25 1.42
CA SER A 83 6.92 -3.95 0.55
C SER A 83 6.13 -5.17 0.08
N TYR A 84 6.81 -6.22 -0.41
CA TYR A 84 6.14 -7.45 -0.88
C TYR A 84 5.42 -8.20 0.26
N ARG A 85 6.09 -8.36 1.40
CA ARG A 85 5.54 -9.04 2.58
C ARG A 85 4.37 -8.25 3.16
N ASP A 86 4.56 -6.94 3.34
CA ASP A 86 3.56 -6.04 3.91
C ASP A 86 2.30 -5.98 3.04
N MET A 87 2.47 -5.99 1.73
CA MET A 87 1.35 -6.07 0.78
C MET A 87 0.59 -7.40 0.90
N ASN A 88 1.28 -8.54 0.95
CA ASN A 88 0.63 -9.83 1.15
C ASN A 88 -0.14 -9.88 2.49
N MET A 89 0.44 -9.33 3.56
CA MET A 89 -0.22 -9.26 4.86
C MET A 89 -1.54 -8.49 4.81
N VAL A 90 -1.60 -7.33 4.13
CA VAL A 90 -2.86 -6.57 4.02
C VAL A 90 -3.87 -7.25 3.09
N LEU A 91 -3.42 -7.97 2.05
CA LEU A 91 -4.28 -8.74 1.16
C LEU A 91 -4.94 -9.91 1.89
N TYR A 92 -4.17 -10.71 2.62
CA TYR A 92 -4.71 -11.78 3.46
C TYR A 92 -5.58 -11.23 4.59
N GLY A 93 -5.23 -10.07 5.16
CA GLY A 93 -6.01 -9.40 6.19
C GLY A 93 -7.43 -9.06 5.74
N VAL A 94 -7.65 -8.78 4.44
CA VAL A 94 -8.96 -8.38 3.92
C VAL A 94 -10.06 -9.43 4.18
N THR A 95 -9.71 -10.72 4.16
CA THR A 95 -10.68 -11.81 4.33
C THR A 95 -11.27 -11.91 5.73
N ASN A 96 -10.54 -11.42 6.73
CA ASN A 96 -10.99 -11.40 8.12
C ASN A 96 -11.91 -10.22 8.42
N HIS A 97 -12.03 -9.26 7.50
CA HIS A 97 -12.53 -7.92 7.81
C HIS A 97 -13.52 -7.37 6.78
N VAL A 98 -13.62 -7.95 5.59
CA VAL A 98 -14.57 -7.52 4.58
C VAL A 98 -15.51 -8.68 4.26
N GLU A 99 -16.80 -8.45 4.50
CA GLU A 99 -17.84 -9.42 4.18
C GLU A 99 -18.11 -9.45 2.68
N LEU A 100 -18.35 -10.64 2.12
CA LEU A 100 -18.75 -10.81 0.73
C LEU A 100 -20.22 -10.39 0.54
N PRO A 101 -20.60 -9.83 -0.62
CA PRO A 101 -19.76 -9.55 -1.79
C PRO A 101 -18.82 -8.35 -1.57
N ALA A 102 -17.59 -8.45 -2.06
CA ALA A 102 -16.59 -7.38 -1.99
C ALA A 102 -15.63 -7.41 -3.19
N ASN A 103 -15.10 -6.25 -3.53
CA ASN A 103 -14.11 -6.07 -4.59
C ASN A 103 -12.75 -5.73 -3.99
N VAL A 104 -11.69 -6.32 -4.54
CA VAL A 104 -10.30 -6.02 -4.15
C VAL A 104 -9.55 -5.58 -5.39
N MET A 105 -9.03 -4.35 -5.37
CA MET A 105 -8.18 -3.82 -6.43
C MET A 105 -6.74 -3.72 -5.94
N VAL A 106 -5.80 -4.23 -6.73
CA VAL A 106 -4.36 -4.07 -6.47
C VAL A 106 -3.69 -3.27 -7.58
N ILE A 107 -3.03 -2.18 -7.22
CA ILE A 107 -2.23 -1.35 -8.12
C ILE A 107 -0.76 -1.62 -7.79
N SER A 108 -0.11 -2.46 -8.59
CA SER A 108 1.32 -2.77 -8.47
C SER A 108 1.88 -3.22 -9.83
N THR A 109 3.19 -3.46 -9.95
CA THR A 109 3.81 -3.93 -11.20
C THR A 109 3.45 -5.40 -11.47
N PRO A 110 2.98 -5.81 -12.66
CA PRO A 110 2.85 -7.24 -12.97
C PRO A 110 4.23 -7.91 -13.01
N PRO A 111 4.35 -9.21 -12.65
CA PRO A 111 3.31 -10.11 -12.13
C PRO A 111 3.24 -10.13 -10.59
N SER A 112 3.29 -8.98 -9.91
CA SER A 112 3.28 -8.98 -8.44
C SER A 112 1.98 -9.50 -7.87
N TYR A 113 2.09 -10.36 -6.84
CA TYR A 113 0.99 -10.87 -6.02
C TYR A 113 -0.01 -11.79 -6.73
N THR A 114 0.32 -12.35 -7.91
CA THR A 114 -0.60 -13.21 -8.68
C THR A 114 -1.19 -14.37 -7.89
N ASP A 115 -0.38 -15.02 -7.06
CA ASP A 115 -0.81 -16.19 -6.30
C ASP A 115 -1.83 -15.80 -5.22
N THR A 116 -1.53 -14.76 -4.45
CA THR A 116 -2.44 -14.18 -3.46
C THR A 116 -3.73 -13.66 -4.07
N LEU A 117 -3.65 -13.03 -5.25
CA LEU A 117 -4.83 -12.57 -6.00
C LEU A 117 -5.68 -13.74 -6.49
N SER A 118 -5.07 -14.85 -6.89
CA SER A 118 -5.80 -16.06 -7.29
C SER A 118 -6.52 -16.67 -6.09
N LEU A 119 -5.88 -16.73 -4.92
CA LEU A 119 -6.51 -17.19 -3.68
C LEU A 119 -7.70 -16.33 -3.25
N LEU A 120 -7.59 -15.00 -3.38
CA LEU A 120 -8.71 -14.09 -3.09
C LEU A 120 -9.91 -14.34 -4.02
N ASP A 121 -9.66 -14.58 -5.31
CA ASP A 121 -10.72 -14.91 -6.29
C ASP A 121 -11.37 -16.27 -5.95
N GLU A 122 -10.58 -17.28 -5.57
CA GLU A 122 -11.07 -18.58 -5.08
C GLU A 122 -11.92 -18.46 -3.80
N TRP A 123 -11.57 -17.53 -2.91
CA TRP A 123 -12.35 -17.22 -1.71
C TRP A 123 -13.60 -16.36 -1.99
N GLY A 124 -13.85 -15.98 -3.25
CA GLY A 124 -15.09 -15.33 -3.69
C GLY A 124 -15.03 -13.80 -3.76
N PHE A 125 -13.86 -13.19 -3.57
CA PHE A 125 -13.68 -11.76 -3.83
C PHE A 125 -13.63 -11.48 -5.32
N ASN A 126 -14.21 -10.35 -5.75
CA ASN A 126 -14.01 -9.90 -7.12
C ASN A 126 -12.67 -9.15 -7.23
N VAL A 127 -11.67 -9.82 -7.76
CA VAL A 127 -10.32 -9.25 -7.91
C VAL A 127 -10.21 -8.39 -9.17
N ILE A 128 -9.66 -7.19 -9.00
CA ILE A 128 -9.43 -6.18 -10.03
C ILE A 128 -7.94 -5.89 -10.11
N TYR A 129 -7.36 -6.09 -11.29
CA TYR A 129 -5.98 -5.74 -11.58
C TYR A 129 -5.96 -4.83 -12.82
N PRO A 130 -5.52 -3.55 -12.71
CA PRO A 130 -5.67 -2.56 -13.78
C PRO A 130 -4.64 -2.73 -14.92
N PHE A 131 -3.59 -3.53 -14.72
CA PHE A 131 -2.54 -3.75 -15.70
C PHE A 131 -2.65 -5.15 -16.31
N SER A 132 -2.21 -5.31 -17.57
CA SER A 132 -2.19 -6.64 -18.18
C SER A 132 -1.03 -7.48 -17.63
N TYR A 133 -1.27 -8.76 -17.34
CA TYR A 133 -0.20 -9.69 -16.97
C TYR A 133 0.78 -9.95 -18.13
N ASP A 134 0.32 -9.79 -19.37
CA ASP A 134 1.12 -9.98 -20.59
C ASP A 134 2.02 -8.78 -20.93
N PHE A 135 2.12 -7.78 -20.04
CA PHE A 135 2.86 -6.55 -20.34
C PHE A 135 4.39 -6.75 -20.22
N PRO A 136 5.21 -6.12 -21.08
CA PRO A 136 6.67 -6.23 -21.01
C PRO A 136 7.20 -5.82 -19.63
N GLN A 137 7.93 -6.72 -18.97
CA GLN A 137 8.42 -6.54 -17.59
C GLN A 137 9.61 -5.57 -17.45
N GLU A 138 9.84 -4.75 -18.47
CA GLU A 138 10.92 -3.76 -18.43
C GLU A 138 10.55 -2.61 -17.48
N PRO A 139 11.45 -2.16 -16.58
CA PRO A 139 11.17 -1.12 -15.58
C PRO A 139 10.62 0.19 -16.18
N SER A 140 11.09 0.58 -17.36
CA SER A 140 10.61 1.76 -18.09
C SER A 140 9.16 1.61 -18.55
N SER A 141 8.77 0.39 -18.93
CA SER A 141 7.43 0.05 -19.42
C SER A 141 6.41 0.11 -18.28
N ILE A 142 6.81 -0.27 -17.06
CA ILE A 142 5.93 -0.25 -15.90
C ILE A 142 5.67 1.17 -15.38
N ASN A 143 6.71 2.00 -15.28
CA ASN A 143 6.53 3.43 -14.96
C ASN A 143 5.62 4.12 -15.98
N SER A 144 5.70 3.71 -17.24
CA SER A 144 4.81 4.19 -18.31
C SER A 144 3.36 3.75 -18.08
N LEU A 145 3.09 2.50 -17.69
CA LEU A 145 1.74 2.02 -17.39
C LEU A 145 1.04 2.84 -16.31
N TRP A 146 1.69 3.01 -15.16
CA TRP A 146 1.12 3.78 -14.06
C TRP A 146 0.93 5.25 -14.43
N SER A 147 1.93 5.85 -15.10
CA SER A 147 1.82 7.23 -15.59
C SER A 147 0.66 7.41 -16.57
N ASN A 148 0.44 6.43 -17.46
CA ASN A 148 -0.65 6.45 -18.42
C ASN A 148 -2.00 6.25 -17.74
N PHE A 149 -2.09 5.37 -16.74
CA PHE A 149 -3.29 5.20 -15.91
C PHE A 149 -3.70 6.52 -15.25
N LEU A 150 -2.75 7.22 -14.63
CA LEU A 150 -2.99 8.50 -13.99
C LEU A 150 -3.33 9.63 -14.97
N ARG A 151 -2.74 9.63 -16.17
CA ARG A 151 -2.97 10.65 -17.20
C ARG A 151 -4.24 10.43 -18.02
N ALA A 152 -4.73 9.20 -18.10
CA ALA A 152 -5.92 8.86 -18.87
C ALA A 152 -7.17 9.63 -18.38
N ASP A 153 -7.14 10.18 -17.17
CA ASP A 153 -8.32 10.77 -16.57
C ASP A 153 -8.07 12.05 -15.75
N SER A 154 -7.98 13.17 -16.48
CA SER A 154 -7.73 14.53 -15.96
C SER A 154 -9.01 15.30 -15.57
N GLY A 155 -10.04 14.60 -15.11
CA GLY A 155 -11.23 15.28 -14.58
C GLY A 155 -10.97 15.99 -13.24
N PRO A 156 -11.93 16.81 -12.76
CA PRO A 156 -11.74 17.70 -11.61
C PRO A 156 -11.38 16.95 -10.32
N PRO A 157 -10.71 17.63 -9.35
CA PRO A 157 -10.47 17.08 -8.03
C PRO A 157 -11.78 16.67 -7.36
N LEU A 158 -11.82 15.49 -6.74
CA LEU A 158 -12.89 15.15 -5.82
C LEU A 158 -12.51 15.71 -4.45
N GLU A 159 -13.40 16.47 -3.82
CA GLU A 159 -13.19 16.98 -2.48
C GLU A 159 -13.26 15.82 -1.47
N CYS A 160 -12.11 15.31 -1.05
CA CYS A 160 -12.00 14.49 0.16
C CYS A 160 -11.53 15.38 1.31
N SER A 161 -12.46 15.79 2.18
CA SER A 161 -12.22 16.71 3.31
C SER A 161 -11.53 16.05 4.52
N ASN A 162 -11.19 14.77 4.45
CA ASN A 162 -10.74 14.03 5.63
C ASN A 162 -9.23 13.83 5.60
N THR A 163 -8.57 14.21 6.70
CA THR A 163 -7.16 13.90 6.93
C THR A 163 -6.95 12.38 6.91
N GLY A 164 -6.03 11.91 6.07
CA GLY A 164 -5.68 10.50 5.96
C GLY A 164 -5.08 9.97 7.26
N GLU A 165 -5.44 8.75 7.60
CA GLU A 165 -4.92 8.02 8.75
C GLU A 165 -3.73 7.17 8.30
N TRP A 166 -2.90 6.76 9.24
CA TRP A 166 -1.74 5.94 8.94
C TRP A 166 -1.49 4.87 10.00
N VAL A 167 -0.77 3.83 9.61
CA VAL A 167 -0.24 2.81 10.52
C VAL A 167 1.18 2.41 10.14
N CYS A 168 1.96 2.04 11.15
CA CYS A 168 3.30 1.50 11.02
C CYS A 168 3.36 0.09 11.61
N ILE A 169 3.54 -0.93 10.76
CA ILE A 169 3.63 -2.32 11.22
C ILE A 169 4.97 -2.61 11.89
N VAL A 170 6.03 -1.90 11.48
CA VAL A 170 7.37 -1.97 12.09
C VAL A 170 7.29 -1.68 13.59
N CYS A 171 6.45 -0.72 13.98
CA CYS A 171 6.26 -0.29 15.36
C CYS A 171 5.01 -0.91 15.99
N ASN A 172 4.80 -2.21 15.79
CA ASN A 172 3.72 -2.99 16.41
C ASN A 172 2.31 -2.41 16.15
N GLY A 173 2.09 -1.84 14.96
CA GLY A 173 0.79 -1.29 14.59
C GLY A 173 0.48 0.08 15.15
N LEU A 174 1.50 0.87 15.49
CA LEU A 174 1.30 2.26 15.90
C LEU A 174 0.58 3.03 14.80
N ASP A 175 -0.51 3.71 15.16
CA ASP A 175 -1.37 4.43 14.24
C ASP A 175 -1.48 5.92 14.58
N GLY A 176 -1.99 6.70 13.63
CA GLY A 176 -2.17 8.13 13.81
C GLY A 176 -2.96 8.81 12.70
N LEU A 177 -3.15 10.12 12.86
CA LEU A 177 -3.89 10.98 11.92
C LEU A 177 -2.97 12.01 11.28
N GLY A 178 -2.98 12.06 9.95
CA GLY A 178 -2.30 13.08 9.15
C GLY A 178 -0.82 12.85 8.92
N ALA A 179 -0.33 13.38 7.81
CA ALA A 179 1.05 13.22 7.38
C ALA A 179 2.07 13.78 8.37
N GLU A 180 1.80 14.88 9.09
CA GLU A 180 2.78 15.44 10.02
C GLU A 180 3.05 14.52 11.21
N SER A 181 2.02 13.82 11.71
CA SER A 181 2.23 12.86 12.78
C SER A 181 2.95 11.60 12.29
N LEU A 182 2.68 11.17 11.05
CA LEU A 182 3.41 10.09 10.38
C LEU A 182 4.89 10.46 10.18
N ILE A 183 5.18 11.59 9.55
CA ILE A 183 6.55 12.03 9.23
C ILE A 183 7.37 12.17 10.51
N ARG A 184 6.78 12.75 11.56
CA ARG A 184 7.41 12.84 12.89
C ARG A 184 7.67 11.45 13.47
N HIS A 185 6.77 10.49 13.29
CA HIS A 185 6.97 9.12 13.72
C HIS A 185 8.08 8.42 12.92
N LEU A 186 8.07 8.49 11.58
CA LEU A 186 9.09 7.89 10.73
C LEU A 186 10.49 8.46 10.99
N SER A 187 10.57 9.73 11.39
CA SER A 187 11.82 10.39 11.78
C SER A 187 12.24 10.15 13.23
N SER A 188 11.43 9.43 14.01
CA SER A 188 11.69 9.19 15.43
C SER A 188 12.79 8.15 15.64
N ARG A 189 13.51 8.28 16.75
CA ARG A 189 14.54 7.31 17.13
C ARG A 189 13.91 5.95 17.43
N GLU A 190 12.74 5.95 18.04
CA GLU A 190 11.97 4.75 18.37
C GLU A 190 11.68 3.95 17.10
N HIS A 191 11.21 4.62 16.04
CA HIS A 191 11.00 3.97 14.76
C HIS A 191 12.29 3.39 14.17
N ALA A 192 13.39 4.16 14.19
CA ALA A 192 14.68 3.67 13.70
C ALA A 192 15.21 2.45 14.48
N CYS A 193 14.97 2.39 15.79
CA CYS A 193 15.32 1.24 16.62
C CYS A 193 14.48 0.01 16.27
N GLU A 194 13.17 0.16 16.15
CA GLU A 194 12.30 -0.95 15.72
C GLU A 194 12.70 -1.44 14.32
N LEU A 195 12.91 -0.52 13.36
CA LEU A 195 13.32 -0.87 12.00
C LEU A 195 14.63 -1.67 11.96
N TRP A 196 15.58 -1.36 12.85
CA TRP A 196 16.83 -2.09 12.99
C TRP A 196 16.62 -3.55 13.44
N GLU A 197 15.63 -3.82 14.30
CA GLU A 197 15.30 -5.19 14.70
C GLU A 197 14.69 -5.99 13.55
N TRP A 198 13.94 -5.32 12.67
CA TRP A 198 13.37 -5.93 11.47
C TRP A 198 14.43 -6.17 10.37
N LEU A 199 15.37 -5.23 10.21
CA LEU A 199 16.40 -5.22 9.17
C LEU A 199 17.81 -5.06 9.80
N PRO A 200 18.31 -6.05 10.57
CA PRO A 200 19.65 -5.96 11.12
C PRO A 200 20.66 -5.93 9.96
N PRO A 201 21.59 -4.97 9.90
CA PRO A 201 22.62 -4.99 8.88
C PRO A 201 23.44 -6.27 9.00
N CYS A 202 23.77 -6.88 7.86
CA CYS A 202 24.58 -8.08 7.80
C CYS A 202 25.83 -7.94 8.68
N GLY A 203 25.88 -8.70 9.79
CA GLY A 203 27.04 -8.78 10.68
C GLY A 203 27.13 -7.79 11.84
N CYS A 204 26.11 -6.96 12.12
CA CYS A 204 26.15 -6.04 13.27
C CYS A 204 25.19 -6.47 14.39
N SER A 205 25.73 -7.08 15.46
CA SER A 205 24.97 -7.55 16.63
C SER A 205 24.81 -6.50 17.74
N LYS A 206 25.07 -5.21 17.46
CA LYS A 206 24.97 -4.14 18.46
C LYS A 206 24.13 -2.97 17.96
N LEU A 207 23.11 -2.61 18.75
CA LEU A 207 22.41 -1.33 18.67
C LEU A 207 23.43 -0.18 18.68
N PRO A 208 23.29 0.87 17.84
CA PRO A 208 24.14 2.05 17.91
C PRO A 208 23.95 2.76 19.26
N LEU A 209 24.84 2.46 20.20
CA LEU A 209 24.96 3.17 21.47
C LEU A 209 25.89 4.37 21.25
N ASP A 210 25.25 5.51 21.06
CA ASP A 210 25.77 6.86 21.32
C ASP A 210 26.68 7.53 20.27
N SER A 211 26.37 8.82 20.07
CA SER A 211 27.00 9.85 19.24
C SER A 211 26.85 9.74 17.70
N THR A 212 26.04 10.67 17.16
CA THR A 212 25.82 10.99 15.73
C THR A 212 25.16 9.91 14.86
N ILE A 213 23.83 9.77 14.99
CA ILE A 213 23.02 9.11 13.97
C ILE A 213 22.81 10.12 12.83
N GLU A 214 23.68 10.11 11.83
CA GLU A 214 23.17 10.37 10.48
C GLU A 214 22.22 9.20 10.17
N THR A 215 20.97 9.48 9.84
CA THR A 215 20.03 8.47 9.33
C THR A 215 20.80 7.62 8.31
N PRO A 216 20.92 6.29 8.47
CA PRO A 216 21.60 5.47 7.48
C PRO A 216 20.85 5.64 6.17
N ARG A 217 21.42 6.45 5.26
CA ARG A 217 20.89 6.64 3.93
C ARG A 217 21.28 5.36 3.18
N TYR A 218 20.53 4.29 3.39
CA TYR A 218 20.75 3.03 2.67
C TYR A 218 20.71 3.36 1.18
N SER A 219 21.86 3.21 0.52
CA SER A 219 21.92 3.45 -0.92
C SER A 219 20.99 2.46 -1.62
N ARG A 220 20.30 2.91 -2.67
CA ARG A 220 19.43 2.05 -3.51
C ARG A 220 20.09 0.74 -3.96
N SER A 221 21.43 0.71 -4.02
CA SER A 221 22.22 -0.48 -4.34
C SER A 221 22.34 -1.49 -3.19
N SER A 222 22.34 -1.05 -1.92
CA SER A 222 22.44 -1.94 -0.77
C SER A 222 21.13 -2.70 -0.50
N LEU A 223 19.98 -2.06 -0.69
CA LEU A 223 18.67 -2.70 -0.54
C LEU A 223 18.43 -3.77 -1.63
N ARG A 224 18.94 -3.56 -2.85
CA ARG A 224 18.87 -4.57 -3.92
C ARG A 224 19.66 -5.83 -3.60
N ALA A 225 20.80 -5.72 -2.92
CA ALA A 225 21.64 -6.88 -2.59
C ALA A 225 21.05 -7.77 -1.47
N THR A 226 20.12 -7.25 -0.66
CA THR A 226 19.38 -8.03 0.35
C THR A 226 18.13 -8.71 -0.21
N MET A 227 17.77 -8.45 -1.48
CA MET A 227 16.61 -9.05 -2.17
C MET A 227 16.92 -10.44 -2.77
N ASP A 228 18.16 -10.93 -2.65
CA ASP A 228 18.59 -12.23 -3.18
C ASP A 228 18.64 -13.34 -2.09
N MET A 229 18.01 -13.14 -0.92
CA MET A 229 17.93 -14.17 0.12
C MET A 229 16.67 -15.03 -0.08
N ASP A 230 16.89 -16.33 -0.29
CA ASP A 230 15.89 -17.36 -0.62
C ASP A 230 14.57 -17.25 0.18
N ASP A 231 13.47 -17.12 -0.57
CA ASP A 231 12.07 -16.97 -0.13
C ASP A 231 11.45 -18.27 0.49
N SER A 232 12.24 -19.31 0.79
CA SER A 232 11.69 -20.65 1.07
C SER A 232 11.27 -20.95 2.51
N ASP A 233 11.57 -20.08 3.48
CA ASP A 233 11.56 -20.49 4.91
C ASP A 233 10.64 -19.65 5.84
N MET A 234 9.74 -18.79 5.34
CA MET A 234 8.83 -18.03 6.21
C MET A 234 7.41 -18.60 6.26
N ASP A 235 7.05 -19.14 7.44
CA ASP A 235 5.75 -19.74 7.78
C ASP A 235 4.59 -18.72 7.74
N ASP A 236 3.64 -18.94 6.82
CA ASP A 236 2.43 -18.13 6.59
C ASP A 236 1.55 -17.95 7.85
N SER A 237 1.64 -18.87 8.81
CA SER A 237 0.87 -18.83 10.07
C SER A 237 1.20 -17.61 10.93
N ASP A 238 2.45 -17.15 10.90
CA ASP A 238 2.92 -16.04 11.75
C ASP A 238 2.50 -14.66 11.20
N MET A 239 2.09 -14.58 9.92
CA MET A 239 1.64 -13.35 9.24
C MET A 239 0.25 -12.89 9.71
N ILE A 240 -0.63 -13.83 10.06
CA ILE A 240 -2.02 -13.56 10.44
C ILE A 240 -2.13 -13.12 11.91
N HIS A 241 -1.30 -13.69 12.80
CA HIS A 241 -1.41 -13.50 14.24
C HIS A 241 -0.85 -12.18 14.78
N LYS A 242 -0.07 -11.44 13.98
CA LYS A 242 0.54 -10.14 14.38
C LYS A 242 -0.23 -8.92 13.87
N GLN A 243 -1.36 -9.09 13.20
CA GLN A 243 -2.13 -7.96 12.67
C GLN A 243 -2.84 -7.17 13.80
N PRO A 244 -2.58 -5.86 13.95
CA PRO A 244 -3.24 -5.05 14.96
C PRO A 244 -4.74 -4.96 14.66
N LYS A 245 -5.57 -5.50 15.57
CA LYS A 245 -7.05 -5.43 15.52
C LYS A 245 -7.62 -4.02 15.32
N ARG A 246 -6.82 -2.98 15.59
CA ARG A 246 -7.20 -1.56 15.47
C ARG A 246 -7.19 -1.03 14.03
N ILE A 247 -6.25 -1.44 13.17
CA ILE A 247 -6.16 -1.00 11.76
C ILE A 247 -7.50 -1.22 11.06
N TRP A 248 -8.03 -2.42 11.23
CA TRP A 248 -9.25 -2.85 10.56
C TRP A 248 -10.52 -2.29 11.20
N SER A 249 -10.48 -1.87 12.47
CA SER A 249 -11.59 -1.16 13.10
C SER A 249 -11.85 0.21 12.46
N MET A 250 -10.80 0.85 11.89
CA MET A 250 -10.91 2.14 11.20
C MET A 250 -11.37 1.95 9.74
N VAL A 251 -10.81 0.95 9.05
CA VAL A 251 -11.28 0.52 7.71
C VAL A 251 -12.77 0.13 7.76
N LEU A 252 -13.18 -0.69 8.73
CA LEU A 252 -14.58 -1.08 8.94
C LEU A 252 -15.51 0.10 9.27
N LYS A 253 -15.03 1.12 9.99
CA LYS A 253 -15.81 2.35 10.22
C LYS A 253 -16.07 3.09 8.90
N LYS A 254 -15.06 3.21 8.04
CA LYS A 254 -15.20 3.85 6.71
C LYS A 254 -16.09 3.06 5.75
N LEU A 255 -16.20 1.73 5.89
CA LEU A 255 -17.13 0.92 5.09
C LEU A 255 -18.59 1.04 5.53
N ARG A 256 -18.86 1.50 6.76
CA ARG A 256 -20.21 1.59 7.35
C ARG A 256 -20.81 3.00 7.31
N THR A 257 -20.04 4.01 6.91
CA THR A 257 -20.43 5.43 6.80
C THR A 257 -20.55 5.84 5.35
#